data_AF-A0A1T4JYS0-F1
#
_entry.id   AF-A0A1T4JYS0-F1
#
_cell.length_a   1.000
_cell.length_b   1.000
_cell.length_c   1.000
_cell.angle_alpha   90.00
_cell.angle_beta   90.00
_cell.angle_gamma   90.00
#
_symmetry.space_group_name_H-M   'P 1'
#
loop_
_entity.id
_entity.type
_entity.pdbx_description
1 polymer ?
#
loop_
_entity_poly.entity_id
_entity_poly.type
_entity_poly.pdbx_seq_one_letter_code
_entity_poly.pdbx_strand_id
1 'polypeptide(L)'
;MSNAKEIYSEASKYYCETKVPSSPMDQERYNRSKAREARFNENWKKEKVNIIDIVNQYAPNAEAYEKGYKFYFEGTDNVVMCDMVAGYLRIKNKETGLFYMLDGTLTDSKDGTHFKIKRKEEM
;
A
#
# COMPACT_ATOMS: atom_id res chain seq x y z
N MET A 1 13.68 -1.71 10.18
CA MET A 1 13.79 -2.47 8.91
C MET A 1 14.11 -1.51 7.78
N SER A 2 15.30 -1.60 7.18
CA SER A 2 15.73 -0.62 6.16
C SER A 2 15.23 -0.92 4.74
N ASN A 3 14.65 -2.10 4.47
CA ASN A 3 14.40 -2.54 3.09
C ASN A 3 12.95 -2.54 2.58
N ALA A 4 11.99 -2.01 3.35
CA ALA A 4 10.58 -2.01 2.96
C ALA A 4 10.33 -1.33 1.60
N LYS A 5 11.06 -0.25 1.31
CA LYS A 5 10.92 0.48 0.04
C LYS A 5 11.42 -0.34 -1.15
N GLU A 6 12.57 -0.98 -1.03
CA GLU A 6 13.17 -1.75 -2.12
C GLU A 6 12.29 -2.95 -2.46
N ILE A 7 11.96 -3.76 -1.46
CA ILE A 7 11.15 -4.98 -1.64
C ILE A 7 9.78 -4.64 -2.26
N TYR A 8 9.11 -3.60 -1.75
CA TYR A 8 7.84 -3.16 -2.33
C TYR A 8 8.00 -2.67 -3.78
N SER A 9 9.07 -1.94 -4.09
CA SER A 9 9.28 -1.39 -5.43
C SER A 9 9.60 -2.50 -6.44
N GLU A 10 10.39 -3.50 -6.04
CA GLU A 10 10.68 -4.69 -6.85
C GLU A 10 9.42 -5.50 -7.10
N ALA A 11 8.62 -5.78 -6.06
CA ALA A 11 7.35 -6.49 -6.19
C ALA A 11 6.36 -5.73 -7.08
N SER A 12 6.25 -4.41 -6.91
CA SER A 12 5.39 -3.55 -7.74
C SER A 12 5.79 -3.59 -9.20
N LYS A 13 7.10 -3.48 -9.48
CA LYS A 13 7.66 -3.58 -10.83
C LYS A 13 7.36 -4.94 -11.44
N TYR A 14 7.68 -6.03 -10.74
CA TYR A 14 7.45 -7.38 -11.20
C TYR A 14 5.96 -7.67 -11.46
N TYR A 15 5.07 -7.21 -10.57
CA TYR A 15 3.63 -7.35 -10.77
C TYR A 15 3.17 -6.65 -12.06
N CYS A 16 3.56 -5.39 -12.25
CA CYS A 16 3.12 -4.59 -13.38
C CYS A 16 3.73 -5.01 -14.72
N GLU A 17 5.02 -5.38 -14.74
CA GLU A 17 5.74 -5.70 -15.97
C GLU A 17 5.60 -7.18 -16.38
N THR A 18 5.44 -8.09 -15.42
CA THR A 18 5.43 -9.53 -15.69
C THR A 18 4.06 -10.16 -15.48
N LYS A 19 3.43 -9.95 -14.31
CA LYS A 19 2.17 -10.65 -13.99
C LYS A 19 0.97 -10.09 -14.75
N VAL A 20 0.85 -8.77 -14.82
CA VAL A 20 -0.28 -8.09 -15.49
C VAL A 20 -0.40 -8.49 -16.97
N PRO A 21 0.66 -8.45 -17.80
CA PRO A 21 0.56 -8.85 -19.21
C PRO A 21 0.29 -10.35 -19.41
N SER A 22 0.65 -11.17 -18.43
CA SER A 22 0.58 -12.64 -18.53
C SER A 22 -0.75 -13.22 -18.02
N SER A 23 -1.65 -12.41 -17.46
CA SER A 23 -2.85 -12.88 -16.77
C SER A 23 -4.04 -11.95 -17.02
N PRO A 24 -5.11 -12.42 -17.71
CA PRO A 24 -6.32 -11.62 -17.91
C PRO A 24 -6.96 -11.14 -16.60
N MET A 25 -6.88 -11.96 -15.55
CA MET A 25 -7.37 -11.59 -14.22
C MET A 25 -6.56 -10.44 -13.60
N ASP A 26 -5.24 -10.46 -13.75
CA ASP A 26 -4.40 -9.37 -13.24
C ASP A 26 -4.48 -8.12 -14.11
N GLN A 27 -4.72 -8.25 -15.41
CA GLN A 27 -5.08 -7.14 -16.28
C GLN A 27 -6.36 -6.43 -15.80
N GLU A 28 -7.38 -7.19 -15.42
CA GLU A 28 -8.62 -6.62 -14.88
C GLU A 28 -8.38 -5.91 -13.53
N ARG A 29 -7.57 -6.51 -12.63
CA ARG A 29 -7.17 -5.89 -11.36
C ARG A 29 -6.39 -4.59 -11.58
N TYR A 30 -5.45 -4.59 -12.53
CA TYR A 30 -4.69 -3.43 -12.93
C TYR A 30 -5.61 -2.30 -13.39
N ASN A 31 -6.53 -2.59 -14.33
CA ASN A 31 -7.47 -1.63 -14.86
C ASN A 31 -8.35 -1.03 -13.75
N ARG A 32 -8.86 -1.84 -12.82
CA ARG A 32 -9.63 -1.36 -11.65
C ARG A 32 -8.78 -0.47 -10.73
N SER A 33 -7.52 -0.83 -10.49
CA SER A 33 -6.63 -0.02 -9.65
C SER A 33 -6.33 1.33 -10.31
N LYS A 34 -6.06 1.36 -11.62
CA LYS A 34 -5.88 2.60 -12.40
C LYS A 34 -7.13 3.47 -12.44
N ALA A 35 -8.31 2.87 -12.60
CA ALA A 35 -9.58 3.60 -12.57
C ALA A 35 -9.83 4.26 -11.20
N ARG A 36 -9.48 3.58 -10.10
CA ARG A 36 -9.54 4.15 -8.75
C ARG A 36 -8.48 5.23 -8.55
N GLU A 37 -7.26 5.02 -9.02
CA GLU A 37 -6.21 6.03 -9.00
C GLU A 37 -6.69 7.31 -9.70
N ALA A 38 -7.23 7.23 -10.91
CA ALA A 38 -7.72 8.40 -11.63
C ALA A 38 -8.78 9.22 -10.85
N ARG A 39 -9.58 8.56 -10.01
CA ARG A 39 -10.63 9.22 -9.21
C ARG A 39 -10.10 9.87 -7.92
N PHE A 40 -9.11 9.27 -7.27
CA PHE A 40 -8.75 9.62 -5.88
C PHE A 40 -7.31 10.09 -5.69
N ASN A 41 -6.45 9.99 -6.71
CA ASN A 41 -5.02 10.24 -6.59
C ASN A 41 -4.67 11.65 -6.10
N GLU A 42 -5.43 12.67 -6.51
CA GLU A 42 -5.19 14.04 -6.02
C GLU A 42 -5.46 14.17 -4.53
N ASN A 43 -6.43 13.43 -3.99
CA ASN A 43 -6.65 13.42 -2.55
C ASN A 43 -5.53 12.66 -1.82
N TRP A 44 -5.13 11.50 -2.33
CA TRP A 44 -4.06 10.69 -1.72
C TRP A 44 -2.68 11.37 -1.74
N LYS A 45 -2.44 12.25 -2.72
CA LYS A 45 -1.21 13.05 -2.82
C LYS A 45 -1.09 14.14 -1.77
N LYS A 46 -2.19 14.58 -1.14
CA LYS A 46 -2.15 15.58 -0.05
C LYS A 46 -1.32 15.08 1.13
N GLU A 47 -1.33 13.76 1.34
CA GLU A 47 -0.70 13.08 2.46
C GLU A 47 0.20 11.95 1.97
N LYS A 48 1.32 12.33 1.33
CA LYS A 48 2.31 11.34 0.91
C LYS A 48 3.10 10.81 2.09
N VAL A 49 3.25 9.50 2.15
CA VAL A 49 3.94 8.80 3.23
C VAL A 49 5.21 8.10 2.77
N ASN A 50 6.22 8.12 3.63
CA ASN A 50 7.38 7.25 3.48
C ASN A 50 7.01 5.85 4.01
N ILE A 51 7.06 4.85 3.13
CA ILE A 51 6.70 3.47 3.49
C ILE A 51 7.61 2.88 4.58
N ILE A 52 8.88 3.30 4.65
CA ILE A 52 9.81 2.83 5.68
C ILE A 52 9.33 3.28 7.05
N ASP A 53 8.95 4.55 7.18
CA ASP A 53 8.48 5.14 8.45
C ASP A 53 7.17 4.48 8.89
N ILE A 54 6.22 4.32 7.96
CA ILE A 54 4.93 3.67 8.24
C ILE A 54 5.12 2.21 8.68
N VAL A 55 5.96 1.44 7.99
CA VAL A 55 6.22 0.03 8.37
C VAL A 55 6.92 -0.04 9.73
N ASN A 56 7.93 0.80 9.98
CA ASN A 56 8.62 0.81 11.27
C ASN A 56 7.67 1.19 12.43
N GLN A 57 6.73 2.12 12.20
CA GLN A 57 5.78 2.55 13.22
C GLN A 57 4.65 1.55 13.47
N TYR A 58 4.01 1.05 12.41
CA TYR A 58 2.77 0.29 12.54
C TYR A 58 2.95 -1.21 12.41
N ALA A 59 3.98 -1.69 11.71
CA ALA A 59 4.24 -3.10 11.49
C ALA A 59 5.74 -3.40 11.63
N PRO A 60 6.35 -3.11 12.81
CA PRO A 60 7.75 -3.43 13.04
C PRO A 60 7.96 -4.94 12.95
N ASN A 61 9.10 -5.35 12.40
CA ASN A 61 9.45 -6.77 12.20
C ASN A 61 8.46 -7.56 11.32
N ALA A 62 7.70 -6.85 10.48
CA ALA A 62 6.67 -7.46 9.64
C ALA A 62 7.20 -8.52 8.66
N GLU A 63 6.37 -9.54 8.45
CA GLU A 63 6.49 -10.45 7.33
C GLU A 63 5.98 -9.76 6.05
N ALA A 64 6.75 -9.87 4.97
CA ALA A 64 6.47 -9.21 3.71
C ALA A 64 6.00 -10.23 2.65
N TYR A 65 4.83 -10.03 2.04
CA TYR A 65 4.30 -10.95 1.03
C TYR A 65 3.36 -10.30 0.01
N GLU A 66 3.24 -10.94 -1.15
CA GLU A 66 2.28 -10.57 -2.20
C GLU A 66 0.94 -11.30 -2.04
N LYS A 67 -0.17 -10.60 -2.28
CA LYS A 67 -1.49 -11.21 -2.42
C LYS A 67 -2.31 -10.44 -3.46
N GLY A 68 -2.39 -11.01 -4.66
CA GLY A 68 -3.00 -10.36 -5.82
C GLY A 68 -2.22 -9.12 -6.26
N TYR A 69 -2.90 -7.99 -6.42
CA TYR A 69 -2.31 -6.70 -6.82
C TYR A 69 -1.82 -5.85 -5.63
N LYS A 70 -1.71 -6.47 -4.45
CA LYS A 70 -1.29 -5.82 -3.20
C LYS A 70 -0.10 -6.52 -2.59
N PHE A 71 0.76 -5.72 -1.96
CA PHE A 71 1.90 -6.15 -1.18
C PHE A 71 1.62 -5.83 0.29
N TYR A 72 1.89 -6.77 1.17
CA TYR A 72 1.54 -6.71 2.59
C TYR A 72 2.81 -6.71 3.43
N PHE A 73 2.84 -5.84 4.43
CA PHE A 73 3.74 -5.95 5.57
C PHE A 73 2.86 -6.29 6.78
N GLU A 74 2.88 -7.55 7.19
CA GLU A 74 2.07 -8.06 8.29
C GLU A 74 2.88 -8.07 9.58
N GLY A 75 2.54 -7.16 10.49
CA GLY A 75 3.06 -7.14 11.85
C GLY A 75 2.15 -7.89 12.83
N THR A 76 2.51 -7.81 14.11
CA THR A 76 1.77 -8.41 15.22
C THR A 76 0.35 -7.85 15.30
N ASP A 77 0.21 -6.52 15.42
CA ASP A 77 -1.08 -5.87 15.70
C ASP A 77 -1.71 -5.24 14.46
N ASN A 78 -0.90 -4.88 13.46
CA ASN A 78 -1.36 -4.17 12.27
C ASN A 78 -0.79 -4.76 10.98
N VAL A 79 -1.45 -4.44 9.87
CA VAL A 79 -1.02 -4.79 8.53
C VAL A 79 -0.96 -3.54 7.66
N VAL A 80 0.20 -3.30 7.05
CA VAL A 80 0.36 -2.23 6.04
C VAL A 80 0.13 -2.83 4.67
N MET A 81 -0.93 -2.39 4.01
CA MET A 81 -1.40 -2.91 2.73
C MET A 81 -1.06 -1.93 1.60
N CYS A 82 -0.13 -2.29 0.73
CA CYS A 82 0.36 -1.44 -0.35
C CYS A 82 -0.21 -1.89 -1.70
N ASP A 83 -0.78 -0.97 -2.47
CA ASP A 83 -1.22 -1.24 -3.84
C ASP A 83 -0.04 -1.22 -4.80
N MET A 84 0.22 -2.33 -5.50
CA MET A 84 1.37 -2.46 -6.39
C MET A 84 1.20 -1.73 -7.73
N VAL A 85 -0.01 -1.24 -8.03
CA VAL A 85 -0.32 -0.55 -9.29
C VAL A 85 -0.43 0.95 -9.09
N ALA A 86 -1.28 1.35 -8.15
CA ALA A 86 -1.60 2.76 -7.90
C ALA A 86 -0.68 3.41 -6.86
N GLY A 87 0.21 2.67 -6.21
CA GLY A 87 1.24 3.27 -5.34
C GLY A 87 0.69 3.96 -4.10
N TYR A 88 -0.37 3.44 -3.50
CA TYR A 88 -0.92 3.94 -2.23
C TYR A 88 -0.92 2.83 -1.18
N LEU A 89 -0.91 3.18 0.10
CA LEU A 89 -1.05 2.23 1.20
C LEU A 89 -2.25 2.56 2.11
N ARG A 90 -2.64 1.56 2.89
CA ARG A 90 -3.53 1.70 4.05
C ARG A 90 -2.95 0.89 5.21
N ILE A 91 -3.31 1.25 6.44
CA ILE A 91 -2.86 0.55 7.64
C ILE A 91 -4.10 0.02 8.33
N LYS A 92 -4.17 -1.30 8.53
CA LYS A 92 -5.31 -1.97 9.15
C LYS A 92 -4.91 -2.51 10.52
N ASN A 93 -5.68 -2.19 11.55
CA ASN A 93 -5.57 -2.83 12.85
C ASN A 93 -6.23 -4.22 12.79
N LYS A 94 -5.52 -5.26 13.26
CA LYS A 94 -5.97 -6.66 13.11
C LYS A 94 -7.08 -7.03 14.08
N GLU A 95 -7.03 -6.48 15.29
CA GLU A 95 -8.01 -6.74 16.35
C GLU A 95 -9.38 -6.14 15.99
N THR A 96 -9.41 -4.84 15.68
CA THR A 96 -10.65 -4.11 15.42
C THR A 96 -11.12 -4.23 13.97
N GLY A 97 -10.22 -4.54 13.04
CA GLY A 97 -10.48 -4.51 11.61
C GLY A 97 -10.57 -3.11 10.99
N LEU A 98 -10.43 -2.06 11.80
CA LEU A 98 -10.48 -0.65 11.39
C LEU A 98 -9.18 -0.19 10.74
N PHE A 99 -9.22 0.97 10.10
CA PHE A 99 -8.06 1.58 9.44
C PHE A 99 -7.58 2.82 10.18
N TYR A 100 -6.26 3.03 10.18
CA TYR A 100 -5.66 4.24 10.74
C TYR A 100 -5.76 5.42 9.78
N MET A 101 -6.08 6.58 10.33
CA MET A 101 -5.74 7.90 9.79
C MET A 101 -4.28 8.26 10.18
N LEU A 102 -3.69 9.28 9.56
CA LEU A 102 -2.28 9.65 9.86
C LEU A 102 -2.07 10.21 11.26
N ASP A 103 -3.12 10.73 11.90
CA ASP A 103 -3.09 11.17 13.30
C ASP A 103 -3.11 9.99 14.29
N GLY A 104 -3.25 8.75 13.81
CA GLY A 104 -3.33 7.54 14.63
C GLY A 104 -4.76 7.15 15.02
N THR A 105 -5.78 7.90 14.60
CA THR A 105 -7.18 7.57 14.89
C THR A 105 -7.64 6.37 14.05
N LEU A 106 -8.36 5.44 14.68
CA LEU A 106 -9.01 4.33 13.99
C LEU A 106 -10.39 4.73 13.46
N THR A 107 -10.69 4.34 12.23
CA THR A 107 -11.98 4.59 11.58
C THR A 107 -12.39 3.47 10.64
N ASP A 108 -13.69 3.31 10.44
CA ASP A 108 -14.30 2.49 9.38
C ASP A 108 -14.46 3.27 8.06
N SER A 109 -14.26 4.59 8.09
CA SER A 109 -14.28 5.45 6.91
C SER A 109 -13.15 5.12 5.94
N LYS A 110 -13.47 5.21 4.64
CA LYS A 110 -12.47 5.10 3.57
C LYS A 110 -11.74 6.41 3.34
N ASP A 111 -12.34 7.52 3.75
CA ASP A 111 -11.77 8.85 3.61
C ASP A 111 -10.69 9.05 4.67
N GLY A 112 -9.56 9.63 4.26
CA GLY A 112 -8.42 9.86 5.16
C GLY A 112 -7.62 8.61 5.55
N THR A 113 -7.90 7.44 4.97
CA THR A 113 -7.17 6.17 5.27
C THR A 113 -6.37 5.61 4.11
N HIS A 114 -6.20 6.39 3.04
CA HIS A 114 -5.45 6.04 1.84
C HIS A 114 -4.34 7.06 1.61
N PHE A 115 -3.10 6.60 1.62
CA PHE A 115 -1.93 7.47 1.58
C PHE A 115 -1.06 7.14 0.38
N LYS A 116 -0.71 8.14 -0.42
CA LYS A 116 0.18 7.90 -1.57
C LYS A 116 1.58 7.62 -1.05
N ILE A 117 2.21 6.55 -1.55
CA ILE A 117 3.57 6.20 -1.19
C ILE A 117 4.53 7.15 -1.91
N LYS A 118 5.46 7.78 -1.18
CA LYS A 118 6.53 8.60 -1.74
C LYS A 118 7.36 7.79 -2.74
N ARG A 119 7.74 8.43 -3.84
CA ARG A 119 8.72 7.87 -4.79
C ARG A 119 10.11 7.88 -4.16
N LYS A 120 11.05 7.16 -4.78
CA LYS A 120 12.42 7.04 -4.26
C LYS A 120 13.13 8.40 -4.20
N GLU A 121 12.78 9.32 -5.09
CA GLU A 121 13.34 10.67 -5.15
C GLU A 121 12.74 11.63 -4.12
N GLU A 122 11.64 11.24 -3.46
CA GLU A 122 10.91 12.04 -2.46
C GLU A 122 11.23 11.62 -1.01
N MET A 123 12.11 10.63 -0.86
CA MET A 123 12.53 10.00 0.40
C MET A 123 13.99 10.35 0.70
#